data_AF-A0A917GWV2-F1
#
_entry.id   AF-A0A917GWV2-F1
#
_cell.length_a   1.000
_cell.length_b   1.000
_cell.length_c   1.000
_cell.angle_alpha   90.00
_cell.angle_beta   90.00
_cell.angle_gamma   90.00
#
_symmetry.space_group_name_H-M   'P 1'
#
loop_
_entity.id
_entity.type
_entity.pdbx_description
1 polymer ?
#
loop_
_entity_poly.entity_id
_entity_poly.type
_entity_poly.pdbx_seq_one_letter_code
_entity_poly.pdbx_strand_id
1 'polypeptide(L)'
;MAIANMKRAALSATEREDFLRQQLLQTLTGRISEGELLRRLRKGILGLNQSEFAKIAGIARRSLSDLENDRGPATSATLNAAFGIFGIRLGLLPMNAELTKLLFSDFQAEEELPYQIRRFKEAKQGAVRAS
;
A
#
# COMPACT_ATOMS: atom_id res chain seq x y z
N MET A 1 -4.43 0.85 -23.71
CA MET A 1 -5.32 1.90 -23.18
C MET A 1 -6.74 1.34 -23.10
N ALA A 2 -7.15 0.80 -21.95
CA ALA A 2 -8.53 0.39 -21.69
C ALA A 2 -8.77 0.23 -20.18
N ILE A 3 -8.58 1.31 -19.41
CA ILE A 3 -9.12 1.38 -18.04
C ILE A 3 -9.96 2.65 -17.97
N ALA A 4 -10.98 2.70 -18.82
CA ALA A 4 -12.06 3.65 -18.68
C ALA A 4 -13.32 2.84 -18.37
N ASN A 5 -13.92 3.14 -17.23
CA ASN A 5 -15.30 2.82 -16.87
C ASN A 5 -15.60 1.47 -16.18
N MET A 6 -14.97 1.20 -15.04
CA MET A 6 -15.63 0.38 -14.00
C MET A 6 -16.50 1.29 -13.13
N LYS A 7 -17.78 1.42 -13.52
CA LYS A 7 -18.84 1.91 -12.65
C LYS A 7 -18.79 1.12 -11.33
N ARG A 8 -18.64 1.83 -10.20
CA ARG A 8 -19.09 1.55 -8.80
C ARG A 8 -19.62 0.14 -8.44
N ALA A 9 -19.04 -0.94 -8.94
CA ALA A 9 -19.20 -2.27 -8.39
C ALA A 9 -18.09 -2.42 -7.35
N ALA A 10 -18.46 -2.71 -6.11
CA ALA A 10 -17.48 -3.04 -5.09
C ALA A 10 -16.66 -4.23 -5.61
N LEU A 11 -15.37 -4.00 -5.90
CA LEU A 11 -14.45 -5.04 -6.33
C LEU A 11 -14.60 -6.27 -5.41
N SER A 12 -14.61 -7.47 -5.97
CA SER A 12 -14.47 -8.70 -5.19
C SER A 12 -13.14 -8.71 -4.42
N ALA A 13 -12.98 -9.63 -3.46
CA ALA A 13 -11.72 -9.74 -2.72
C ALA A 13 -10.53 -9.99 -3.66
N THR A 14 -10.69 -10.90 -4.62
CA THR A 14 -9.68 -11.22 -5.63
C THR A 14 -9.37 -10.02 -6.53
N GLU A 15 -10.38 -9.31 -7.02
CA GLU A 15 -10.15 -8.12 -7.85
C GLU A 15 -9.45 -6.99 -7.09
N ARG A 16 -9.70 -6.84 -5.79
CA ARG A 16 -8.96 -5.89 -4.94
C ARG A 16 -7.50 -6.28 -4.78
N GLU A 17 -7.22 -7.56 -4.57
CA GLU A 17 -5.86 -8.07 -4.45
C GLU A 17 -5.08 -7.91 -5.76
N ASP A 18 -5.70 -8.24 -6.89
CA ASP A 18 -5.11 -8.04 -8.21
C ASP A 18 -4.83 -6.56 -8.50
N PHE A 19 -5.79 -5.68 -8.19
CA PHE A 19 -5.60 -4.24 -8.33
C PHE A 19 -4.43 -3.76 -7.48
N LEU A 20 -4.38 -4.14 -6.21
CA LEU A 20 -3.30 -3.78 -5.29
C LEU A 20 -1.93 -4.24 -5.80
N ARG A 21 -1.82 -5.51 -6.22
CA ARG A 21 -0.60 -6.09 -6.79
C ARG A 21 -0.13 -5.29 -8.00
N GLN A 22 -1.04 -4.96 -8.93
CA GLN A 22 -0.70 -4.18 -10.12
C GLN A 22 -0.21 -2.77 -9.78
N GLN A 23 -0.86 -2.07 -8.84
CA GLN A 23 -0.43 -0.72 -8.48
C GLN A 23 0.93 -0.73 -7.76
N LEU A 24 1.16 -1.70 -6.87
CA LEU A 24 2.45 -1.87 -6.20
C LEU A 24 3.57 -2.14 -7.21
N LEU A 25 3.34 -3.03 -8.19
CA LEU A 25 4.32 -3.32 -9.23
C LEU A 25 4.64 -2.07 -10.07
N GLN A 26 3.63 -1.27 -10.44
CA GLN A 26 3.87 0.00 -11.14
C GLN A 26 4.71 0.97 -10.31
N THR A 27 4.47 1.04 -9.00
CA THR A 27 5.19 1.94 -8.10
C THR A 27 6.65 1.50 -7.93
N LEU A 28 6.88 0.22 -7.66
CA LEU A 28 8.23 -0.36 -7.47
C LEU A 28 9.08 -0.31 -8.74
N THR A 29 8.44 -0.26 -9.92
CA THR A 29 9.13 -0.11 -11.21
C THR A 29 9.24 1.34 -11.67
N GLY A 30 8.87 2.31 -10.82
CA GLY A 30 8.98 3.74 -11.10
C GLY A 30 7.99 4.26 -12.16
N ARG A 31 6.95 3.49 -12.50
CA ARG A 31 5.94 3.90 -13.50
C ARG A 31 4.93 4.90 -12.93
N ILE A 32 4.70 4.87 -11.62
CA ILE A 32 3.88 5.83 -10.88
C ILE A 32 4.57 6.20 -9.57
N SER A 33 4.27 7.38 -9.04
CA SER A 33 4.75 7.82 -7.73
C SER A 33 3.98 7.13 -6.59
N GLU A 34 4.54 7.22 -5.38
CA GLU A 34 3.85 6.83 -4.14
C GLU A 34 2.58 7.66 -3.93
N GLY A 35 2.59 8.94 -4.29
CA GLY A 35 1.43 9.82 -4.25
C GLY A 35 0.29 9.34 -5.14
N GLU A 36 0.60 8.99 -6.40
CA GLU A 36 -0.36 8.44 -7.35
C GLU A 36 -0.86 7.06 -6.90
N LEU A 37 0.00 6.19 -6.37
CA LEU A 37 -0.40 4.93 -5.75
C LEU A 37 -1.46 5.19 -4.67
N LEU A 38 -1.17 6.06 -3.71
CA LEU A 38 -2.08 6.33 -2.59
C LEU A 38 -3.44 6.87 -3.07
N ARG A 39 -3.43 7.78 -4.04
CA ARG A 39 -4.65 8.32 -4.65
C ARG A 39 -5.49 7.23 -5.32
N ARG A 40 -4.85 6.31 -6.05
CA ARG A 40 -5.51 5.18 -6.71
C ARG A 40 -6.09 4.19 -5.71
N LEU A 41 -5.36 3.86 -4.64
CA LEU A 41 -5.87 2.96 -3.59
C LEU A 41 -7.04 3.60 -2.84
N ARG A 42 -6.93 4.87 -2.43
CA ARG A 42 -8.00 5.59 -1.73
C ARG A 42 -9.30 5.62 -2.54
N LYS A 43 -9.22 5.94 -3.83
CA LYS A 43 -10.40 6.02 -4.70
C LYS A 43 -10.90 4.65 -5.16
N GLY A 44 -9.99 3.76 -5.56
CA GLY A 44 -10.32 2.48 -6.18
C GLY A 44 -10.74 1.41 -5.18
N ILE A 45 -10.16 1.39 -3.98
CA ILE A 45 -10.48 0.39 -2.94
C ILE A 45 -11.51 0.94 -1.96
N LEU A 46 -11.31 2.16 -1.46
CA LEU A 46 -12.15 2.71 -0.37
C LEU A 46 -13.25 3.64 -0.86
N GLY A 47 -13.13 4.21 -2.07
CA GLY A 47 -14.10 5.18 -2.60
C GLY A 47 -14.15 6.51 -1.84
N LEU A 48 -13.18 6.79 -0.96
CA LEU A 48 -13.21 7.94 -0.06
C LEU A 48 -12.67 9.21 -0.70
N ASN A 49 -13.18 10.35 -0.28
CA ASN A 49 -12.56 11.64 -0.56
C ASN A 49 -11.34 11.88 0.36
N GLN A 50 -10.57 12.96 0.09
CA GLN A 50 -9.35 13.25 0.85
C GLN A 50 -9.62 13.55 2.33
N SER A 51 -10.72 14.23 2.67
CA SER A 51 -11.05 14.55 4.06
C SER A 51 -11.37 13.29 4.86
N GLU A 52 -12.18 12.40 4.29
CA GLU A 52 -12.55 11.13 4.91
C GLU A 52 -11.32 10.25 5.14
N PHE A 53 -10.49 10.08 4.11
CA PHE A 53 -9.30 9.26 4.22
C PHE A 53 -8.28 9.84 5.21
N ALA A 54 -8.02 11.15 5.17
CA ALA A 54 -7.08 11.80 6.09
C ALA A 54 -7.48 11.59 7.56
N LYS A 55 -8.80 11.64 7.85
CA LYS A 55 -9.34 11.37 9.18
C LYS A 55 -9.04 9.93 9.64
N ILE A 56 -9.26 8.94 8.77
CA ILE A 56 -9.03 7.52 9.09
C ILE A 56 -7.53 7.23 9.21
N ALA A 57 -6.71 7.81 8.33
CA ALA A 57 -5.26 7.67 8.35
C ALA A 57 -4.58 8.46 9.48
N GLY A 58 -5.31 9.31 10.20
CA GLY A 58 -4.74 10.11 11.29
C GLY A 58 -3.70 11.13 10.84
N ILE A 59 -3.83 11.67 9.62
CA ILE A 59 -2.91 12.67 9.05
C ILE A 59 -3.65 13.96 8.69
N ALA A 60 -2.92 15.07 8.61
CA ALA A 60 -3.50 16.32 8.14
C ALA A 60 -3.94 16.17 6.67
N ARG A 61 -5.14 16.67 6.33
CA ARG A 61 -5.65 16.65 4.95
C ARG A 61 -4.67 17.31 3.97
N ARG A 62 -4.00 18.39 4.39
CA ARG A 62 -2.98 19.06 3.58
C ARG A 62 -1.81 18.13 3.27
N SER A 63 -1.31 17.40 4.27
CA SER A 63 -0.25 16.41 4.07
C SER A 63 -0.66 15.29 3.11
N LEU A 64 -1.90 14.80 3.20
CA LEU A 64 -2.44 13.85 2.21
C LEU A 64 -2.47 14.46 0.81
N SER A 65 -2.95 15.70 0.68
CA SER A 65 -3.02 16.37 -0.61
C SER A 65 -1.63 16.62 -1.20
N ASP A 66 -0.66 17.02 -0.38
CA ASP A 66 0.70 17.26 -0.84
C ASP A 66 1.34 15.94 -1.28
N LEU A 67 1.18 14.86 -0.51
CA LEU A 67 1.60 13.52 -0.90
C LEU A 67 0.97 13.06 -2.22
N GLU A 68 -0.36 13.13 -2.37
CA GLU A 68 -1.06 12.67 -3.59
C GLU A 68 -0.78 13.50 -4.85
N ASN A 69 -0.16 14.68 -4.70
CA ASN A 69 0.23 15.54 -5.81
C ASN A 69 1.75 15.67 -5.92
N ASP A 70 2.51 14.80 -5.25
CA ASP A 70 3.98 14.76 -5.27
C ASP A 70 4.62 16.12 -4.89
N ARG A 71 4.01 16.84 -3.94
CA ARG A 71 4.48 18.13 -3.45
C ARG A 71 5.34 17.97 -2.21
N GLY A 72 6.65 17.98 -2.42
CA GLY A 72 7.63 17.88 -1.36
C GLY A 72 7.73 16.48 -0.75
N PRO A 73 8.75 16.24 0.08
CA PRO A 73 8.96 14.92 0.66
C PRO A 73 7.92 14.65 1.76
N ALA A 74 7.24 13.51 1.66
CA ALA A 74 6.44 12.98 2.76
C ALA A 74 7.36 12.33 3.81
N THR A 75 7.05 12.53 5.09
CA THR A 75 7.80 11.83 6.14
C THR A 75 7.47 10.34 6.13
N SER A 76 8.42 9.51 6.57
CA SER A 76 8.17 8.07 6.75
C SER A 76 7.00 7.78 7.69
N ALA A 77 6.75 8.64 8.69
CA ALA A 77 5.57 8.56 9.54
C ALA A 77 4.27 8.79 8.77
N THR A 78 4.21 9.83 7.92
CA THR A 78 3.06 10.11 7.06
C THR A 78 2.80 8.97 6.08
N LEU A 79 3.85 8.44 5.43
CA LEU A 79 3.75 7.32 4.50
C LEU A 79 3.23 6.06 5.22
N ASN A 80 3.82 5.69 6.36
CA ASN A 80 3.38 4.53 7.13
C ASN A 80 1.93 4.67 7.65
N ALA A 81 1.51 5.87 8.06
CA ALA A 81 0.13 6.11 8.50
C ALA A 81 -0.87 5.96 7.33
N ALA A 82 -0.56 6.56 6.18
CA ALA A 82 -1.42 6.51 5.00
C ALA A 82 -1.51 5.09 4.39
N PHE A 83 -0.36 4.45 4.18
CA PHE A 83 -0.29 3.11 3.59
C PHE A 83 -0.70 2.00 4.55
N GLY A 84 -0.57 2.23 5.86
CA GLY A 84 -0.98 1.28 6.89
C GLY A 84 -2.46 0.91 6.83
N ILE A 85 -3.33 1.81 6.34
CA ILE A 85 -4.75 1.53 6.09
C ILE A 85 -4.95 0.37 5.11
N PHE A 86 -4.01 0.17 4.19
CA PHE A 86 -4.02 -0.91 3.20
C PHE A 86 -3.19 -2.12 3.63
N GLY A 87 -2.68 -2.15 4.87
CA GLY A 87 -1.74 -3.18 5.32
C GLY A 87 -0.36 -3.09 4.67
N ILE A 88 -0.01 -1.93 4.11
CA ILE A 88 1.29 -1.68 3.47
C ILE A 88 2.17 -0.87 4.43
N ARG A 89 3.47 -1.15 4.44
CA ARG A 89 4.46 -0.41 5.20
C ARG A 89 5.66 -0.06 4.32
N LEU A 90 6.32 1.05 4.66
CA LEU A 90 7.59 1.41 4.03
C LEU A 90 8.67 0.40 4.41
N GLY A 91 9.52 0.00 3.46
CA GLY A 91 10.59 -0.97 3.64
C GLY A 91 11.87 -0.57 2.92
N LEU A 92 12.99 -1.14 3.36
CA LEU A 92 14.29 -1.00 2.69
C LEU A 92 14.43 -2.10 1.64
N LEU A 93 14.99 -1.74 0.48
CA LEU A 93 15.34 -2.67 -0.58
C LEU A 93 16.83 -2.52 -0.94
N PRO A 94 17.54 -3.62 -1.22
CA PRO A 94 18.88 -3.52 -1.76
C PRO A 94 18.86 -2.81 -3.12
N MET A 95 19.87 -1.98 -3.38
CA MET A 95 20.04 -1.33 -4.69
C MET A 95 20.74 -2.25 -5.71
N ASN A 96 21.32 -3.37 -5.26
CA ASN A 96 21.92 -4.38 -6.12
C ASN A 96 20.82 -5.32 -6.66
N ALA A 97 20.67 -5.38 -7.98
CA ALA A 97 19.60 -6.15 -8.61
C ALA A 97 19.65 -7.66 -8.30
N GLU A 98 20.84 -8.26 -8.30
CA GLU A 98 21.00 -9.70 -8.01
C GLU A 98 20.74 -10.01 -6.53
N LEU A 99 21.21 -9.15 -5.62
CA LEU A 99 20.91 -9.26 -4.20
C LEU A 99 19.41 -9.10 -3.92
N THR A 100 18.73 -8.19 -4.62
CA THR A 100 17.28 -8.03 -4.51
C THR A 100 16.55 -9.28 -4.98
N LYS A 101 16.93 -9.86 -6.13
CA LYS A 101 16.35 -11.12 -6.62
C LYS A 101 16.56 -12.26 -5.63
N LEU A 102 17.79 -12.41 -5.12
CA LEU A 102 18.14 -13.44 -4.15
C LEU A 102 17.33 -13.29 -2.85
N LEU A 103 17.27 -12.07 -2.30
CA LEU A 103 16.49 -11.77 -1.11
C LEU A 103 15.01 -12.16 -1.27
N PHE A 104 14.40 -11.85 -2.43
CA PHE A 104 13.01 -12.22 -2.69
C PHE A 104 12.84 -13.71 -2.97
N SER A 105 13.84 -14.40 -3.51
CA SER A 105 13.80 -15.86 -3.65
C SER A 105 13.96 -16.58 -2.33
N ASP A 106 14.56 -15.95 -1.31
CA ASP A 106 14.70 -16.56 0.03
C ASP A 106 13.39 -16.53 0.84
N PHE A 107 12.38 -15.77 0.41
CA PHE A 107 11.08 -15.69 1.08
C PHE A 107 10.09 -16.75 0.55
N GLN A 108 10.45 -18.04 0.62
CA GLN A 108 9.58 -19.13 0.10
C GLN A 108 8.58 -19.62 1.13
N ALA A 109 8.97 -19.66 2.40
CA ALA A 109 8.12 -20.09 3.52
C ALA A 109 7.69 -18.91 4.41
N GLU A 110 6.62 -19.13 5.19
CA GLU A 110 6.09 -18.11 6.08
C GLU A 110 7.09 -17.74 7.19
N GLU A 111 7.84 -18.70 7.68
CA GLU A 111 8.87 -18.53 8.71
C GLU A 111 10.04 -17.65 8.22
N GLU A 112 10.28 -17.67 6.90
CA GLU A 112 11.33 -16.94 6.19
C GLU A 112 10.91 -15.52 5.82
N LEU A 113 9.62 -15.19 5.91
CA LEU A 113 9.15 -13.82 5.67
C LEU A 113 9.83 -12.84 6.64
N PRO A 114 10.06 -11.59 6.21
CA PRO A 114 10.54 -10.53 7.09
C PRO A 114 9.74 -10.46 8.39
N TYR A 115 10.46 -10.34 9.52
CA TYR A 115 9.87 -10.31 10.88
C TYR A 115 8.65 -9.39 10.99
N GLN A 116 8.70 -8.22 10.36
CA GLN A 116 7.61 -7.25 10.38
C GLN A 116 6.33 -7.77 9.71
N ILE A 117 6.46 -8.55 8.63
CA ILE A 117 5.34 -9.15 7.91
C ILE A 117 4.72 -10.27 8.76
N ARG A 118 5.56 -11.14 9.33
CA ARG A 118 5.11 -12.20 10.26
C ARG A 118 4.34 -11.61 11.44
N ARG A 119 4.92 -10.62 12.12
CA ARG A 119 4.29 -9.93 13.26
C ARG A 119 2.96 -9.27 12.89
N PHE A 120 2.87 -8.65 11.71
CA PHE A 120 1.62 -8.04 11.24
C PHE A 120 0.51 -9.09 11.06
N LYS A 121 0.86 -10.26 10.51
CA LYS A 121 -0.07 -11.37 10.32
C LYS A 121 -0.53 -11.97 11.65
N GLU A 122 0.38 -12.21 12.58
CA GLU A 122 0.06 -12.68 13.94
C GLU A 122 -0.90 -11.73 14.66
N ALA A 123 -0.66 -10.42 14.59
CA ALA A 123 -1.52 -9.41 15.19
C ALA A 123 -2.94 -9.42 14.59
N LYS A 124 -3.05 -9.59 13.27
CA LYS A 124 -4.35 -9.74 12.59
C LYS A 124 -5.09 -11.01 13.01
N GLN A 125 -4.40 -12.14 13.13
CA GLN A 125 -5.02 -13.41 13.55
C GLN A 125 -5.46 -13.40 15.01
N GLY A 126 -4.66 -12.80 15.90
CA GLY A 126 -5.02 -12.61 17.31
C GLY A 126 -6.27 -11.74 17.48
N ALA A 127 -6.41 -10.68 16.69
CA ALA A 127 -7.60 -9.82 16.70
C ALA A 127 -8.87 -10.55 16.23
N VAL A 128 -8.76 -11.44 15.23
CA VAL A 128 -9.88 -12.23 14.70
C VAL A 128 -10.35 -13.29 15.71
N ARG A 129 -9.45 -13.87 16.51
CA ARG A 129 -9.81 -14.86 17.55
C ARG A 129 -10.40 -14.25 18.81
N ALA A 130 -10.20 -12.94 19.03
CA ALA A 130 -10.68 -12.21 20.20
C ALA A 130 -12.01 -11.47 19.97
N SER A 131 -12.59 -11.57 18.76
CA SER A 131 -13.86 -10.97 18.34
C SER A 131 -14.92 -12.04 18.12
#